data_AF-A0A924UPY5-F1
#
_entry.id   AF-A0A924UPY5-F1
#
_cell.length_a   1.000
_cell.length_b   1.000
_cell.length_c   1.000
_cell.angle_alpha   90.00
_cell.angle_beta   90.00
_cell.angle_gamma   90.00
#
_symmetry.space_group_name_H-M   'P 1'
#
loop_
_entity.id
_entity.type
_entity.pdbx_description
1 polymer ?
#
loop_
_entity_poly.entity_id
_entity_poly.type
_entity_poly.pdbx_seq_one_letter_code
_entity_poly.pdbx_strand_id
1 'polypeptide(L)'
;MKTLLLIILNLIIIQVSAQTTSYKFRIRYADYSALASARFLINGQQLTTDPQGIISLSIPNQISFANIGSSNTKLYQIDYPMEGRATLPKDNLITVDIFVSKPGPDMLKIAVQQMTRIAASNDALLIRKLQEESRRGYDSIVILLSKNTRIDERALLRGRMEFLPLITSALNQYLNEAKDANGAFLAIKNSMNNAGAFKQFGDAILSYNGIYELLNGNKSTYEQAINTYWKSKELSLKFSSLIEFAIEDIHRPYLLEINYTFLDRIYQYNQEPNKTRKRELEKALQNDISAHSASLARRLNTLAERVAIFNTLLNNHAIAEN
;
A
#
# COMPACT_ATOMS: atom_id res chain seq x y z
N MET A 1 13.63 72.42 49.41
CA MET A 1 14.63 71.52 48.79
C MET A 1 14.31 70.11 49.23
N LYS A 2 14.21 69.06 48.42
CA LYS A 2 14.24 68.75 46.98
C LYS A 2 13.64 67.32 46.97
N THR A 3 12.52 67.07 46.28
CA THR A 3 12.46 66.33 45.00
C THR A 3 13.00 64.89 45.01
N LEU A 4 12.24 64.01 44.32
CA LEU A 4 12.50 62.60 43.93
C LEU A 4 12.24 61.56 45.04
N LEU A 5 11.52 60.46 44.84
CA LEU A 5 11.12 59.79 43.60
C LEU A 5 9.83 59.00 43.85
N LEU A 6 8.85 59.30 43.02
CA LEU A 6 7.50 58.76 42.94
C LEU A 6 7.52 57.78 41.76
N ILE A 7 7.47 56.47 42.01
CA ILE A 7 7.18 55.43 41.00
C ILE A 7 6.35 54.38 41.76
N ILE A 8 5.06 54.60 41.99
CA ILE A 8 3.98 54.20 41.09
C ILE A 8 4.31 52.88 40.40
N LEU A 9 4.28 51.80 41.18
CA LEU A 9 4.08 50.44 40.68
C LEU A 9 2.57 50.23 40.45
N ASN A 10 1.97 51.01 39.56
CA ASN A 10 0.67 50.68 38.98
C ASN A 10 0.91 49.57 37.96
N LEU A 11 0.83 48.32 38.42
CA LEU A 11 0.57 47.17 37.57
C LEU A 11 -0.78 47.39 36.87
N ILE A 12 -0.75 48.06 35.73
CA ILE A 12 -1.81 47.99 34.74
C ILE A 12 -1.76 46.55 34.21
N ILE A 13 -2.55 45.67 34.82
CA ILE A 13 -2.89 44.37 34.24
C ILE A 13 -3.74 44.70 33.01
N ILE A 14 -3.08 44.83 31.86
CA ILE A 14 -3.74 44.81 30.57
C ILE A 14 -4.25 43.38 30.43
N GLN A 15 -5.52 43.14 30.78
CA GLN A 15 -6.22 41.95 30.32
C GLN A 15 -6.31 42.07 28.80
N VAL A 16 -5.34 41.48 28.11
CA VAL A 16 -5.43 41.22 26.68
C VAL A 16 -6.52 40.16 26.52
N SER A 17 -7.76 40.61 26.40
CA SER A 17 -8.87 39.76 25.99
C SER A 17 -8.56 39.24 24.59
N ALA A 18 -8.12 37.99 24.50
CA ALA A 18 -7.92 37.34 23.21
C ALA A 18 -9.24 37.41 22.45
N GLN A 19 -9.26 38.14 21.33
CA GLN A 19 -10.45 38.23 20.49
C GLN A 19 -10.72 36.84 19.89
N THR A 20 -11.92 36.32 20.11
CA THR A 20 -12.39 35.04 19.59
C THR A 20 -13.46 35.25 18.54
N THR A 21 -13.45 34.42 17.50
CA THR A 21 -14.48 34.38 16.46
C THR A 21 -15.27 33.08 16.58
N SER A 22 -16.60 33.16 16.51
CA SER A 22 -17.48 31.99 16.54
C SER A 22 -17.61 31.38 15.14
N TYR A 23 -17.22 30.12 15.00
CA TYR A 23 -17.33 29.34 13.77
C TYR A 23 -18.41 28.27 13.88
N LYS A 24 -19.02 27.93 12.75
CA LYS A 24 -19.97 26.82 12.61
C LYS A 24 -19.35 25.71 11.79
N PHE A 25 -19.41 24.49 12.31
CA PHE A 25 -18.96 23.27 11.66
C PHE A 25 -20.18 22.40 11.38
N ARG A 26 -20.40 22.00 10.13
CA ARG A 26 -21.50 21.11 9.75
C ARG A 26 -20.95 19.73 9.44
N ILE A 27 -21.42 18.73 10.16
CA ILE A 27 -21.00 17.34 10.03
C ILE A 27 -22.09 16.56 9.31
N ARG A 28 -21.70 15.91 8.22
CA ARG A 28 -22.62 15.21 7.33
C ARG A 28 -21.97 14.02 6.66
N TYR A 29 -22.80 13.10 6.17
CA TYR A 29 -22.33 12.01 5.32
C TYR A 29 -22.10 12.49 3.88
N ALA A 30 -21.47 11.65 3.05
CA ALA A 30 -21.19 11.94 1.63
C ALA A 30 -22.47 12.21 0.80
N ASP A 31 -23.62 11.71 1.24
CA ASP A 31 -24.93 11.97 0.64
C ASP A 31 -25.56 13.30 1.10
N TYR A 32 -24.80 14.13 1.82
CA TYR A 32 -25.21 15.40 2.42
C TYR A 32 -26.22 15.30 3.57
N SER A 33 -26.56 14.10 4.03
CA SER A 33 -27.42 13.93 5.21
C SER A 33 -26.68 14.35 6.50
N ALA A 34 -27.38 15.11 7.34
CA ALA A 34 -26.82 15.63 8.59
C ALA A 34 -26.54 14.49 9.60
N LEU A 35 -25.40 14.56 10.28
CA LEU A 35 -25.07 13.64 11.36
C LEU A 35 -25.42 14.25 12.72
N ALA A 36 -26.62 13.94 13.22
CA ALA A 36 -27.12 14.43 14.50
C ALA A 36 -26.58 13.65 15.71
N SER A 37 -26.50 14.33 16.87
CA SER A 37 -26.20 13.74 18.19
C SER A 37 -24.86 12.96 18.26
N ALA A 38 -23.90 13.31 17.40
CA ALA A 38 -22.60 12.66 17.31
C ALA A 38 -21.52 13.50 17.98
N ARG A 39 -20.56 12.82 18.63
CA ARG A 39 -19.50 13.46 19.41
C ARG A 39 -18.21 13.57 18.60
N PHE A 40 -17.67 14.78 18.50
CA PHE A 40 -16.43 15.09 17.79
C PHE A 40 -15.46 15.85 18.67
N LEU A 41 -14.18 15.78 18.33
CA LEU A 41 -13.11 16.58 18.93
C LEU A 41 -12.78 17.72 17.97
N ILE A 42 -12.97 18.98 18.37
CA ILE A 42 -12.53 20.14 17.60
C ILE A 42 -11.54 20.93 18.44
N ASN A 43 -10.30 21.06 17.98
CA ASN A 43 -9.17 21.65 18.73
C ASN A 43 -9.00 21.05 20.14
N GLY A 44 -9.21 19.73 20.26
CA GLY A 44 -9.12 18.99 21.52
C GLY A 44 -10.35 19.11 22.44
N GLN A 45 -11.36 19.91 22.07
CA GLN A 45 -12.61 19.99 22.81
C GLN A 45 -13.65 18.99 22.29
N GLN A 46 -14.25 18.23 23.20
CA GLN A 46 -15.31 17.30 22.84
C GLN A 46 -16.66 18.02 22.74
N LEU A 47 -17.24 18.02 21.55
CA LEU A 47 -18.48 18.71 21.21
C LEU A 47 -19.47 17.73 20.59
N THR A 48 -20.76 18.01 20.70
CA THR A 48 -21.83 17.17 20.15
C THR A 48 -22.60 17.93 19.09
N THR A 49 -22.89 17.30 17.95
CA THR A 49 -23.70 17.89 16.89
C THR A 49 -25.15 18.06 17.32
N ASP A 50 -25.77 19.16 16.89
CA ASP A 50 -27.20 19.39 17.02
C ASP A 50 -28.02 18.51 16.03
N PRO A 51 -29.37 18.57 16.02
CA PRO A 51 -30.21 17.81 15.09
C PRO A 51 -29.94 18.08 13.60
N GLN A 52 -29.32 19.22 13.28
CA GLN A 52 -28.94 19.64 11.93
C GLN A 52 -27.49 19.27 11.60
N GLY A 53 -26.79 18.58 12.51
CA GLY A 53 -25.40 18.17 12.34
C GLY A 53 -24.40 19.30 12.60
N ILE A 54 -24.79 20.38 13.27
CA ILE A 54 -23.97 21.58 13.43
C ILE A 54 -23.33 21.63 14.82
N ILE A 55 -22.07 22.08 14.86
CA ILE A 55 -21.31 22.44 16.07
C ILE A 55 -20.91 23.91 15.95
N SER A 56 -21.12 24.69 17.01
CA SER A 56 -20.63 26.07 17.10
C SER A 56 -19.49 26.14 18.11
N LEU A 57 -18.36 26.75 17.73
CA LEU A 57 -17.18 26.87 18.58
C LEU A 57 -16.51 28.23 18.39
N SER A 58 -16.16 28.88 19.50
CA SER A 58 -15.38 30.12 19.49
C SER A 58 -13.88 29.81 19.48
N ILE A 59 -13.16 30.33 18.48
CA ILE A 59 -11.73 30.08 18.26
C ILE A 59 -10.99 31.44 18.29
N PRO A 60 -9.84 31.54 18.97
CA PRO A 60 -9.01 32.75 18.94
C PRO A 60 -8.63 33.17 17.51
N ASN A 61 -8.70 34.47 17.21
CA ASN A 61 -8.48 35.01 15.86
C ASN A 61 -7.07 34.73 15.28
N GLN A 62 -6.10 34.39 16.13
CA GLN A 62 -4.74 34.02 15.74
C GLN A 62 -4.63 32.60 15.14
N ILE A 63 -5.69 31.78 15.26
CA ILE A 63 -5.72 30.41 14.74
C ILE A 63 -6.42 30.40 13.39
N SER A 64 -5.73 29.93 12.35
CA SER A 64 -6.26 29.88 10.97
C SER A 64 -6.83 28.51 10.58
N PHE A 65 -6.76 27.51 11.46
CA PHE A 65 -7.25 26.16 11.19
C PHE A 65 -7.83 25.48 12.44
N ALA A 66 -8.73 24.54 12.25
CA ALA A 66 -9.25 23.67 13.29
C ALA A 66 -8.85 22.22 13.05
N ASN A 67 -8.35 21.56 14.10
CA ASN A 67 -8.11 20.12 14.11
C ASN A 67 -9.41 19.41 14.52
N ILE A 68 -9.85 18.47 13.71
CA ILE A 68 -11.11 17.76 13.81
C ILE A 68 -10.78 16.28 13.95
N GLY A 69 -11.30 15.66 15.00
CA GLY A 69 -11.19 14.25 15.27
C GLY A 69 -12.55 13.65 15.60
N SER A 70 -12.69 12.34 15.39
CA SER A 70 -13.83 11.59 15.94
C SER A 70 -13.53 11.26 17.40
N SER A 71 -14.47 11.52 18.31
CA SER A 71 -14.33 11.08 19.70
C SER A 71 -14.43 9.55 19.85
N ASN A 72 -14.99 8.88 18.84
CA ASN A 72 -15.09 7.43 18.75
C ASN A 72 -14.81 6.98 17.31
N THR A 73 -13.54 6.68 17.05
CA THR A 73 -13.05 6.23 15.75
C THR A 73 -13.67 4.90 15.27
N LYS A 74 -14.38 4.18 16.14
CA LYS A 74 -15.14 2.96 15.79
C LYS A 74 -16.52 3.25 15.21
N LEU A 75 -17.02 4.48 15.32
CA LEU A 75 -18.34 4.86 14.83
C LEU A 75 -18.27 5.71 13.57
N TYR A 76 -17.26 6.58 13.48
CA TYR A 76 -17.10 7.53 12.37
C TYR A 76 -15.63 7.74 12.01
N GLN A 77 -15.34 7.75 10.71
CA GLN A 77 -14.10 8.20 10.10
C GLN A 77 -14.33 9.54 9.41
N ILE A 78 -13.37 10.46 9.50
CA ILE A 78 -13.42 11.77 8.84
C ILE A 78 -12.82 11.61 7.45
N ASP A 79 -13.64 11.80 6.43
CA ASP A 79 -13.23 11.73 5.02
C ASP A 79 -12.76 13.11 4.51
N TYR A 80 -13.35 14.18 5.03
CA TYR A 80 -12.96 15.55 4.74
C TYR A 80 -13.23 16.46 5.96
N PRO A 81 -12.36 17.44 6.26
CA PRO A 81 -11.10 17.75 5.57
C PRO A 81 -10.04 16.64 5.74
N MET A 82 -9.16 16.50 4.75
CA MET A 82 -8.08 15.51 4.80
C MET A 82 -7.21 15.75 6.04
N GLU A 83 -6.77 14.65 6.66
CA GLU A 83 -6.01 14.67 7.92
C GLU A 83 -6.73 15.30 9.12
N GLY A 84 -8.04 15.56 8.99
CA GLY A 84 -8.82 16.21 10.03
C GLY A 84 -8.47 17.69 10.23
N ARG A 85 -7.88 18.38 9.25
CA ARG A 85 -7.49 19.79 9.40
C ARG A 85 -8.32 20.72 8.52
N ALA A 86 -9.27 21.46 9.12
CA ALA A 86 -10.08 22.44 8.40
C ALA A 86 -9.44 23.83 8.43
N THR A 87 -9.30 24.48 7.28
CA THR A 87 -9.01 25.92 7.23
C THR A 87 -10.23 26.71 7.69
N LEU A 88 -10.03 27.67 8.60
CA LEU A 88 -11.09 28.54 9.08
C LEU A 88 -11.31 29.69 8.09
N PRO A 89 -12.55 29.94 7.64
CA PRO A 89 -12.84 31.04 6.74
C PRO A 89 -12.58 32.39 7.43
N LYS A 90 -12.23 33.41 6.63
CA LYS A 90 -12.10 34.79 7.14
C LYS A 90 -13.45 35.39 7.54
N ASP A 91 -14.52 34.98 6.85
CA ASP A 91 -15.90 35.30 7.17
C ASP A 91 -16.50 34.21 8.06
N ASN A 92 -16.94 34.59 9.25
CA ASN A 92 -17.48 33.68 10.27
C ASN A 92 -18.93 33.24 10.00
N LEU A 93 -19.57 33.82 8.98
CA LEU A 93 -20.88 33.39 8.50
C LEU A 93 -20.78 32.12 7.64
N ILE A 94 -19.59 31.81 7.12
CA ILE A 94 -19.34 30.61 6.31
C ILE A 94 -19.22 29.38 7.22
N THR A 95 -20.00 28.35 6.91
CA THR A 95 -19.96 27.08 7.62
C THR A 95 -18.85 26.19 7.07
N VAL A 96 -18.06 25.59 7.95
CA VAL A 96 -17.04 24.61 7.61
C VAL A 96 -17.71 23.24 7.52
N ASP A 97 -17.74 22.64 6.33
CA ASP A 97 -18.33 21.32 6.14
C ASP A 97 -17.31 20.21 6.43
N ILE A 98 -17.75 19.20 7.17
CA ILE A 98 -16.98 18.00 7.59
C ILE A 98 -17.75 16.80 7.08
N PHE A 99 -17.09 15.99 6.24
CA PHE A 99 -17.68 14.76 5.72
C PHE A 99 -17.15 13.55 6.46
N VAL A 100 -18.06 12.64 6.81
CA VAL A 100 -17.75 11.44 7.57
C VAL A 100 -18.36 10.20 6.95
N SER A 101 -17.69 9.06 7.15
CA SER A 101 -18.16 7.73 6.80
C SER A 101 -18.25 6.85 8.05
N LYS A 102 -19.11 5.83 8.03
CA LYS A 102 -19.01 4.75 9.01
C LYS A 102 -17.71 3.99 8.72
N PRO A 103 -16.89 3.66 9.72
CA PRO A 103 -15.68 2.89 9.48
C PRO A 103 -16.09 1.59 8.80
N GLY A 104 -15.61 1.42 7.57
CA GLY A 104 -15.73 0.16 6.85
C GLY A 104 -15.09 -0.97 7.65
N PRO A 105 -15.30 -2.23 7.25
CA PRO A 105 -14.56 -3.33 7.86
C PRO A 105 -13.07 -2.99 7.85
N ASP A 106 -12.49 -2.95 9.05
CA ASP A 106 -11.11 -2.51 9.30
C ASP A 106 -10.17 -3.30 8.40
N MET A 107 -9.75 -2.68 7.30
CA MET A 107 -8.90 -3.31 6.29
C MET A 107 -7.55 -3.72 6.89
N LEU A 108 -7.09 -3.05 7.96
CA LEU A 108 -5.92 -3.45 8.73
C LEU A 108 -6.21 -4.69 9.57
N LYS A 109 -7.41 -4.85 10.13
CA LYS A 109 -7.78 -6.07 10.88
C LYS A 109 -8.04 -7.26 9.95
N ILE A 110 -8.59 -7.04 8.76
CA ILE A 110 -8.71 -8.04 7.70
C ILE A 110 -7.30 -8.40 7.16
N ALA A 111 -6.45 -7.41 6.91
CA ALA A 111 -5.07 -7.63 6.48
C ALA A 111 -4.23 -8.34 7.56
N VAL A 112 -4.40 -8.01 8.84
CA VAL A 112 -3.72 -8.69 9.96
C VAL A 112 -4.25 -10.11 10.15
N GLN A 113 -5.56 -10.34 10.07
CA GLN A 113 -6.16 -11.70 10.11
C GLN A 113 -5.81 -12.55 8.88
N GLN A 114 -5.70 -11.93 7.70
CA GLN A 114 -5.22 -12.59 6.49
C GLN A 114 -3.71 -12.83 6.56
N MET A 115 -2.89 -11.90 7.08
CA MET A 115 -1.47 -12.11 7.35
C MET A 115 -1.24 -13.25 8.34
N THR A 116 -2.10 -13.41 9.36
CA THR A 116 -2.01 -14.55 10.29
C THR A 116 -2.43 -15.87 9.64
N ARG A 117 -3.34 -15.87 8.66
CA ARG A 117 -3.73 -17.05 7.88
C ARG A 117 -2.72 -17.40 6.79
N ILE A 118 -2.13 -16.39 6.16
CA ILE A 118 -1.05 -16.52 5.17
C ILE A 118 0.19 -17.07 5.84
N ALA A 119 0.54 -16.64 7.06
CA ALA A 119 1.63 -17.24 7.83
C ALA A 119 1.53 -18.78 8.03
N ALA A 120 0.36 -19.38 7.74
CA ALA A 120 0.11 -20.82 7.79
C ALA A 120 -0.13 -21.46 6.40
N SER A 121 -0.07 -20.72 5.29
CA SER A 121 -0.14 -21.30 3.93
C SER A 121 1.22 -21.82 3.48
N ASN A 122 1.23 -22.84 2.61
CA ASN A 122 2.45 -23.43 2.07
C ASN A 122 3.30 -22.38 1.31
N ASP A 123 2.68 -21.43 0.62
CA ASP A 123 3.38 -20.40 -0.15
C ASP A 123 4.11 -19.41 0.77
N ALA A 124 3.53 -19.04 1.90
CA ALA A 124 4.20 -18.16 2.86
C ALA A 124 5.35 -18.86 3.58
N LEU A 125 5.21 -20.17 3.86
CA LEU A 125 6.31 -20.98 4.40
C LEU A 125 7.46 -21.07 3.38
N LEU A 126 7.15 -21.26 2.10
CA LEU A 126 8.13 -21.25 1.03
C LEU A 126 8.81 -19.88 0.89
N ILE A 127 8.05 -18.78 0.88
CA ILE A 127 8.58 -17.41 0.81
C ILE A 127 9.49 -17.13 2.02
N ARG A 128 9.09 -17.48 3.24
CA ARG A 128 9.94 -17.33 4.44
C ARG A 128 11.23 -18.12 4.31
N LYS A 129 11.14 -19.38 3.88
CA LYS A 129 12.32 -20.23 3.67
C LYS A 129 13.27 -19.61 2.65
N LEU A 130 12.75 -19.16 1.49
CA LEU A 130 13.53 -18.48 0.46
C LEU A 130 14.18 -17.20 1.01
N GLN A 131 13.47 -16.45 1.85
CA GLN A 131 14.00 -15.21 2.44
C GLN A 131 15.12 -15.49 3.44
N GLU A 132 14.98 -16.51 4.29
CA GLU A 132 16.02 -16.95 5.22
C GLU A 132 17.26 -17.48 4.48
N GLU A 133 17.06 -18.31 3.46
CA GLU A 133 18.16 -18.86 2.64
C GLU A 133 18.86 -17.75 1.84
N SER A 134 18.12 -16.77 1.31
CA SER A 134 18.72 -15.62 0.61
C SER A 134 19.55 -14.73 1.53
N ARG A 135 19.12 -14.55 2.79
CA ARG A 135 19.92 -13.82 3.81
C ARG A 135 21.21 -14.57 4.14
N ARG A 136 21.15 -15.88 4.35
CA ARG A 136 22.35 -16.71 4.59
C ARG A 136 23.32 -16.63 3.42
N GLY A 137 22.80 -16.70 2.19
CA GLY A 137 23.60 -16.55 0.99
C GLY A 137 24.29 -15.18 0.90
N TYR A 138 23.60 -14.09 1.27
CA TYR A 138 24.19 -12.74 1.30
C TYR A 138 25.39 -12.66 2.24
N ASP A 139 25.25 -13.17 3.47
CA ASP A 139 26.35 -13.20 4.44
C ASP A 139 27.56 -13.98 3.89
N SER A 140 27.32 -15.11 3.22
CA SER A 140 28.36 -15.88 2.53
C SER A 140 29.09 -15.07 1.45
N ILE A 141 28.37 -14.27 0.65
CA ILE A 141 28.96 -13.38 -0.37
C ILE A 141 29.82 -12.31 0.29
N VAL A 142 29.34 -11.66 1.35
CA VAL A 142 30.09 -10.62 2.07
C VAL A 142 31.38 -11.18 2.67
N ILE A 143 31.32 -12.38 3.26
CA ILE A 143 32.51 -13.07 3.79
C ILE A 143 33.52 -13.38 2.66
N LEU A 144 33.03 -13.82 1.50
CA LEU A 144 33.90 -14.14 0.36
C LEU A 144 34.58 -12.90 -0.22
N LEU A 145 33.83 -11.81 -0.39
CA LEU A 145 34.35 -10.56 -0.94
C LEU A 145 35.30 -9.84 0.04
N SER A 146 35.08 -9.98 1.35
CA SER A 146 35.92 -9.34 2.38
C SER A 146 37.26 -10.02 2.62
N LYS A 147 37.40 -11.31 2.27
CA LYS A 147 38.63 -12.08 2.58
C LYS A 147 39.88 -11.69 1.78
N ASN A 148 39.78 -10.80 0.80
CA ASN A 148 40.89 -10.30 -0.04
C ASN A 148 41.82 -11.40 -0.64
N THR A 149 41.36 -12.65 -0.62
CA THR A 149 42.00 -13.83 -1.20
C THR A 149 41.33 -14.17 -2.52
N ARG A 150 42.08 -14.72 -3.47
CA ARG A 150 41.50 -15.26 -4.71
C ARG A 150 40.44 -16.30 -4.35
N ILE A 151 39.22 -16.10 -4.83
CA ILE A 151 38.12 -17.05 -4.68
C ILE A 151 38.49 -18.31 -5.47
N ASP A 152 38.61 -19.44 -4.77
CA ASP A 152 38.92 -20.73 -5.39
C ASP A 152 37.70 -21.36 -6.06
N GLU A 153 37.93 -22.35 -6.92
CA GLU A 153 36.88 -23.00 -7.71
C GLU A 153 35.85 -23.75 -6.83
N ARG A 154 36.27 -24.26 -5.67
CA ARG A 154 35.37 -24.96 -4.74
C ARG A 154 34.38 -24.01 -4.09
N ALA A 155 34.80 -22.79 -3.76
CA ALA A 155 33.94 -21.75 -3.24
C ALA A 155 32.93 -21.27 -4.30
N LEU A 156 33.35 -21.15 -5.56
CA LEU A 156 32.46 -20.80 -6.67
C LEU A 156 31.39 -21.87 -6.89
N LEU A 157 31.80 -23.14 -6.98
CA LEU A 157 30.86 -24.25 -7.15
C LEU A 157 29.84 -24.34 -6.00
N ARG A 158 30.29 -24.16 -4.75
CA ARG A 158 29.39 -24.14 -3.59
C ARG A 158 28.37 -23.00 -3.68
N GLY A 159 28.84 -21.80 -4.02
CA GLY A 159 27.96 -20.65 -4.20
C GLY A 159 26.95 -20.87 -5.33
N ARG A 160 27.35 -21.50 -6.44
CA ARG A 160 26.42 -21.89 -7.51
C ARG A 160 25.34 -22.86 -7.02
N MET A 161 25.73 -23.91 -6.30
CA MET A 161 24.80 -24.90 -5.75
C MET A 161 23.81 -24.28 -4.74
N GLU A 162 24.23 -23.27 -3.99
CA GLU A 162 23.38 -22.57 -3.03
C GLU A 162 22.43 -21.59 -3.73
N PHE A 163 22.93 -20.76 -4.66
CA PHE A 163 22.15 -19.67 -5.25
C PHE A 163 21.31 -20.05 -6.47
N LEU A 164 21.73 -21.06 -7.25
CA LEU A 164 20.96 -21.51 -8.41
C LEU A 164 19.51 -21.89 -8.05
N PRO A 165 19.25 -22.74 -7.03
CA PRO A 165 17.87 -23.06 -6.65
C PRO A 165 17.13 -21.84 -6.10
N LEU A 166 17.78 -20.96 -5.34
CA LEU A 166 17.13 -19.76 -4.79
C LEU A 166 16.63 -18.81 -5.87
N ILE A 167 17.49 -18.48 -6.83
CA ILE A 167 17.16 -17.58 -7.94
C ILE A 167 16.07 -18.20 -8.81
N THR A 168 16.23 -19.47 -9.16
CA THR A 168 15.26 -20.21 -10.01
C THR A 168 13.89 -20.29 -9.33
N SER A 169 13.86 -20.64 -8.04
CA SER A 169 12.62 -20.72 -7.26
C SER A 169 11.96 -19.36 -7.10
N ALA A 170 12.71 -18.29 -6.80
CA ALA A 170 12.14 -16.95 -6.64
C ALA A 170 11.51 -16.45 -7.95
N LEU A 171 12.18 -16.63 -9.09
CA LEU A 171 11.66 -16.24 -10.41
C LEU A 171 10.40 -17.03 -10.79
N ASN A 172 10.43 -18.35 -10.61
CA ASN A 172 9.29 -19.20 -10.94
C ASN A 172 8.10 -18.94 -10.02
N GLN A 173 8.33 -18.75 -8.72
CA GLN A 173 7.26 -18.42 -7.78
C GLN A 173 6.65 -17.06 -8.11
N TYR A 174 7.47 -16.05 -8.42
CA TYR A 174 6.96 -14.74 -8.84
C TYR A 174 6.03 -14.85 -10.05
N LEU A 175 6.45 -15.62 -11.07
CA LEU A 175 5.64 -15.86 -12.26
C LEU A 175 4.33 -16.59 -11.95
N ASN A 176 4.37 -17.62 -11.10
CA ASN A 176 3.18 -18.40 -10.74
C ASN A 176 2.18 -17.54 -9.97
N GLU A 177 2.63 -16.84 -8.93
CA GLU A 177 1.76 -15.99 -8.11
C GLU A 177 1.18 -14.83 -8.94
N ALA A 178 1.94 -14.27 -9.87
CA ALA A 178 1.42 -13.24 -10.78
C ALA A 178 0.35 -13.80 -11.75
N LYS A 179 0.51 -15.06 -12.20
CA LYS A 179 -0.51 -15.76 -13.01
C LYS A 179 -1.75 -16.07 -12.18
N ASP A 180 -1.58 -16.51 -10.94
CA ASP A 180 -2.69 -16.83 -10.04
C ASP A 180 -3.47 -15.57 -9.67
N ALA A 181 -2.78 -14.46 -9.38
CA ALA A 181 -3.40 -13.14 -9.20
C ALA A 181 -4.20 -12.72 -10.43
N ASN A 182 -3.64 -12.87 -11.64
CA ASN A 182 -4.36 -12.56 -12.88
C ASN A 182 -5.58 -13.49 -13.10
N GLY A 183 -5.44 -14.78 -12.82
CA GLY A 183 -6.51 -15.77 -12.94
C GLY A 183 -7.66 -15.49 -11.97
N ALA A 184 -7.35 -15.20 -10.71
CA ALA A 184 -8.33 -14.83 -9.70
C ALA A 184 -9.01 -13.49 -10.03
N PHE A 185 -8.26 -12.52 -10.57
CA PHE A 185 -8.82 -11.25 -11.05
C PHE A 185 -9.80 -11.48 -12.21
N LEU A 186 -9.45 -12.33 -13.17
CA LEU A 186 -10.34 -12.68 -14.27
C LEU A 186 -11.60 -13.41 -13.78
N ALA A 187 -11.50 -14.23 -12.75
CA ALA A 187 -12.64 -14.96 -12.18
C ALA A 187 -13.71 -14.00 -11.60
N ILE A 188 -13.33 -12.83 -11.08
CA ILE A 188 -14.26 -11.81 -10.59
C ILE A 188 -15.27 -11.41 -11.68
N LYS A 189 -14.84 -11.36 -12.95
CA LYS A 189 -15.70 -11.05 -14.11
C LYS A 189 -17.04 -11.77 -14.05
N ASN A 190 -17.02 -13.08 -13.82
CA ASN A 190 -18.20 -13.94 -13.88
C ASN A 190 -18.86 -14.12 -12.50
N SER A 191 -18.35 -13.43 -11.47
CA SER A 191 -18.65 -13.71 -10.07
C SER A 191 -18.71 -12.43 -9.23
N MET A 192 -19.20 -11.35 -9.83
CA MET A 192 -19.31 -10.01 -9.21
C MET A 192 -20.15 -9.95 -7.94
N ASN A 193 -21.05 -10.92 -7.73
CA ASN A 193 -21.87 -11.04 -6.52
C ASN A 193 -21.41 -12.17 -5.59
N ASN A 194 -20.29 -12.85 -5.92
CA ASN A 194 -19.79 -13.98 -5.15
C ASN A 194 -18.64 -13.54 -4.24
N ALA A 195 -18.92 -13.44 -2.94
CA ALA A 195 -17.92 -13.11 -1.93
C ALA A 195 -16.71 -14.06 -1.92
N GLY A 196 -16.89 -15.33 -2.31
CA GLY A 196 -15.81 -16.30 -2.45
C GLY A 196 -14.79 -15.93 -3.52
N ALA A 197 -15.24 -15.39 -4.66
CA ALA A 197 -14.34 -14.97 -5.75
C ALA A 197 -13.47 -13.77 -5.32
N PHE A 198 -14.05 -12.79 -4.62
CA PHE A 198 -13.28 -11.68 -4.06
C PHE A 198 -12.29 -12.13 -2.98
N LYS A 199 -12.68 -13.10 -2.15
CA LYS A 199 -11.76 -13.68 -1.18
C LYS A 199 -10.57 -14.36 -1.87
N GLN A 200 -10.83 -15.20 -2.87
CA GLN A 200 -9.78 -15.86 -3.65
C GLN A 200 -8.83 -14.85 -4.32
N PHE A 201 -9.39 -13.78 -4.88
CA PHE A 201 -8.59 -12.70 -5.46
C PHE A 201 -7.74 -11.98 -4.40
N GLY A 202 -8.31 -11.65 -3.25
CA GLY A 202 -7.55 -11.04 -2.14
C GLY A 202 -6.41 -11.94 -1.64
N ASP A 203 -6.69 -13.24 -1.47
CA ASP A 203 -5.68 -14.23 -1.05
C ASP A 203 -4.56 -14.33 -2.11
N ALA A 204 -4.88 -14.36 -3.41
CA ALA A 204 -3.90 -14.40 -4.50
C ALA A 204 -3.03 -13.13 -4.58
N ILE A 205 -3.62 -11.94 -4.41
CA ILE A 205 -2.86 -10.67 -4.37
C ILE A 205 -1.90 -10.65 -3.19
N LEU A 206 -2.31 -11.16 -2.04
CA LEU A 206 -1.43 -11.21 -0.87
C LEU A 206 -0.26 -12.16 -1.06
N SER A 207 -0.47 -13.36 -1.62
CA SER A 207 0.62 -14.28 -1.97
C SER A 207 1.57 -13.65 -2.99
N TYR A 208 1.02 -13.01 -4.03
CA TYR A 208 1.80 -12.26 -5.02
C TYR A 208 2.66 -11.15 -4.39
N ASN A 209 2.08 -10.34 -3.49
CA ASN A 209 2.82 -9.27 -2.82
C ASN A 209 3.99 -9.83 -2.00
N GLY A 210 3.80 -10.95 -1.31
CA GLY A 210 4.86 -11.62 -0.56
C GLY A 210 6.06 -12.01 -1.42
N ILE A 211 5.82 -12.62 -2.59
CA ILE A 211 6.91 -13.00 -3.49
C ILE A 211 7.51 -11.80 -4.23
N TYR A 212 6.71 -10.79 -4.56
CA TYR A 212 7.20 -9.52 -5.12
C TYR A 212 8.17 -8.82 -4.15
N GLU A 213 7.80 -8.69 -2.88
CA GLU A 213 8.66 -8.11 -1.85
C GLU A 213 9.96 -8.89 -1.68
N LEU A 214 9.89 -10.23 -1.68
CA LEU A 214 11.07 -11.09 -1.64
C LEU A 214 11.98 -10.85 -2.84
N LEU A 215 11.44 -10.89 -4.06
CA LEU A 215 12.22 -10.74 -5.28
C LEU A 215 12.84 -9.35 -5.38
N ASN A 216 12.05 -8.30 -5.14
CA ASN A 216 12.53 -6.92 -5.17
C ASN A 216 13.53 -6.62 -4.05
N GLY A 217 13.32 -7.18 -2.85
CA GLY A 217 14.21 -7.01 -1.71
C GLY A 217 15.55 -7.75 -1.85
N ASN A 218 15.60 -8.84 -2.61
CA ASN A 218 16.81 -9.65 -2.81
C ASN A 218 17.46 -9.47 -4.19
N LYS A 219 16.92 -8.63 -5.08
CA LYS A 219 17.43 -8.48 -6.46
C LYS A 219 18.93 -8.16 -6.51
N SER A 220 19.42 -7.24 -5.69
CA SER A 220 20.84 -6.88 -5.67
C SER A 220 21.71 -8.03 -5.14
N THR A 221 21.20 -8.81 -4.18
CA THR A 221 21.89 -10.01 -3.67
C THR A 221 22.02 -11.06 -4.76
N TYR A 222 20.94 -11.35 -5.48
CA TYR A 222 20.96 -12.32 -6.57
C TYR A 222 21.85 -11.88 -7.73
N GLU A 223 21.77 -10.60 -8.12
CA GLU A 223 22.64 -10.00 -9.12
C GLU A 223 24.13 -10.15 -8.74
N GLN A 224 24.48 -9.75 -7.51
CA GLN A 224 25.84 -9.88 -7.00
C GLN A 224 26.30 -11.35 -6.92
N ALA A 225 25.40 -12.26 -6.52
CA ALA A 225 25.68 -13.69 -6.46
C ALA A 225 26.03 -14.25 -7.84
N ILE A 226 25.25 -13.89 -8.87
CA ILE A 226 25.50 -14.29 -10.26
C ILE A 226 26.86 -13.74 -10.72
N ASN A 227 27.09 -12.45 -10.54
CA ASN A 227 28.35 -11.82 -10.94
C ASN A 227 29.57 -12.47 -10.25
N THR A 228 29.42 -12.86 -8.98
CA THR A 228 30.50 -13.43 -8.17
C THR A 228 30.73 -14.91 -8.50
N TYR A 229 29.70 -15.75 -8.39
CA TYR A 229 29.83 -17.20 -8.48
C TYR A 229 29.90 -17.71 -9.92
N TRP A 230 29.23 -17.05 -10.87
CA TRP A 230 29.31 -17.37 -12.30
C TRP A 230 30.38 -16.55 -13.02
N LYS A 231 31.08 -15.64 -12.32
CA LYS A 231 32.10 -14.74 -12.89
C LYS A 231 31.62 -14.03 -14.16
N SER A 232 30.32 -13.75 -14.26
CA SER A 232 29.69 -13.27 -15.49
C SER A 232 28.87 -12.02 -15.23
N LYS A 233 29.47 -10.88 -15.55
CA LYS A 233 28.77 -9.59 -15.59
C LYS A 233 27.63 -9.60 -16.61
N GLU A 234 27.79 -10.33 -17.72
CA GLU A 234 26.72 -10.44 -18.72
C GLU A 234 25.48 -11.14 -18.13
N LEU A 235 25.65 -12.29 -17.46
CA LEU A 235 24.52 -12.98 -16.81
C LEU A 235 23.88 -12.12 -15.72
N SER A 236 24.70 -11.41 -14.93
CA SER A 236 24.24 -10.44 -13.92
C SER A 236 23.34 -9.37 -14.54
N LEU A 237 23.75 -8.77 -15.66
CA LEU A 237 22.97 -7.76 -16.37
C LEU A 237 21.69 -8.33 -16.99
N LYS A 238 21.74 -9.56 -17.53
CA LYS A 238 20.52 -10.24 -18.02
C LYS A 238 19.52 -10.47 -16.88
N PHE A 239 19.99 -10.84 -15.70
CA PHE A 239 19.15 -10.96 -14.51
C PHE A 239 18.53 -9.60 -14.13
N SER A 240 19.34 -8.54 -14.05
CA SER A 240 18.82 -7.20 -13.74
C SER A 240 17.74 -6.77 -14.75
N SER A 241 17.96 -6.96 -16.04
CA SER A 241 16.98 -6.64 -17.09
C SER A 241 15.69 -7.48 -16.97
N LEU A 242 15.80 -8.74 -16.55
CA LEU A 242 14.65 -9.61 -16.28
C LEU A 242 13.81 -9.07 -15.10
N ILE A 243 14.47 -8.66 -14.01
CA ILE A 243 13.79 -8.09 -12.84
C ILE A 243 13.16 -6.74 -13.17
N GLU A 244 13.85 -5.89 -13.92
CA GLU A 244 13.30 -4.61 -14.38
C GLU A 244 12.03 -4.83 -15.20
N PHE A 245 12.03 -5.76 -16.15
CA PHE A 245 10.83 -6.14 -16.90
C PHE A 245 9.70 -6.64 -15.97
N ALA A 246 10.03 -7.46 -14.98
CA ALA A 246 9.04 -7.97 -14.02
C ALA A 246 8.39 -6.85 -13.16
N ILE A 247 9.14 -5.81 -12.81
CA ILE A 247 8.68 -4.72 -11.94
C ILE A 247 8.03 -3.61 -12.77
N GLU A 248 8.75 -3.08 -13.74
CA GLU A 248 8.36 -1.86 -14.47
C GLU A 248 7.34 -2.17 -15.57
N ASP A 249 7.42 -3.34 -16.22
CA ASP A 249 6.53 -3.69 -17.34
C ASP A 249 5.37 -4.62 -16.93
N ILE A 250 5.39 -5.19 -15.71
CA ILE A 250 4.35 -6.10 -15.22
C ILE A 250 3.74 -5.60 -13.91
N HIS A 251 4.53 -5.51 -12.83
CA HIS A 251 3.99 -5.14 -11.52
C HIS A 251 3.29 -3.78 -11.56
N ARG A 252 4.01 -2.71 -11.94
CA ARG A 252 3.48 -1.35 -11.92
C ARG A 252 2.28 -1.12 -12.84
N PRO A 253 2.35 -1.44 -14.14
CA PRO A 253 1.26 -1.11 -15.06
C PRO A 253 0.07 -2.07 -14.98
N TYR A 254 0.21 -3.26 -14.40
CA TYR A 254 -0.89 -4.22 -14.42
C TYR A 254 -1.33 -4.65 -13.03
N LEU A 255 -0.42 -5.16 -12.20
CA LEU A 255 -0.81 -5.74 -10.90
C LEU A 255 -1.14 -4.66 -9.88
N LEU A 256 -0.36 -3.59 -9.85
CA LEU A 256 -0.63 -2.43 -9.00
C LEU A 256 -1.87 -1.66 -9.47
N GLU A 257 -2.10 -1.57 -10.79
CA GLU A 257 -3.29 -0.90 -11.35
C GLU A 257 -4.60 -1.58 -10.92
N ILE A 258 -4.59 -2.89 -10.66
CA ILE A 258 -5.80 -3.57 -10.16
C ILE A 258 -6.30 -2.92 -8.85
N ASN A 259 -5.38 -2.56 -7.95
CA ASN A 259 -5.74 -1.92 -6.68
C ASN A 259 -6.30 -0.51 -6.88
N TYR A 260 -5.74 0.28 -7.80
CA TYR A 260 -6.12 1.68 -7.96
C TYR A 260 -7.31 1.90 -8.90
N THR A 261 -7.42 1.12 -9.97
CA THR A 261 -8.42 1.36 -11.01
C THR A 261 -9.68 0.50 -10.83
N PHE A 262 -9.54 -0.73 -10.36
CA PHE A 262 -10.66 -1.70 -10.37
C PHE A 262 -11.42 -1.78 -9.05
N LEU A 263 -10.77 -1.59 -7.90
CA LEU A 263 -11.45 -1.67 -6.59
C LEU A 263 -12.55 -0.61 -6.45
N ASP A 264 -12.29 0.63 -6.82
CA ASP A 264 -13.28 1.71 -6.77
C ASP A 264 -14.49 1.42 -7.67
N ARG A 265 -14.25 0.82 -8.83
CA ARG A 265 -15.31 0.47 -9.79
C ARG A 265 -16.15 -0.72 -9.33
N ILE A 266 -15.52 -1.70 -8.68
CA ILE A 266 -16.23 -2.80 -8.00
C ILE A 266 -17.11 -2.23 -6.89
N TYR A 267 -16.60 -1.29 -6.09
CA TYR A 267 -17.38 -0.62 -5.06
C TYR A 267 -18.59 0.14 -5.64
N GLN A 268 -18.37 0.93 -6.69
CA GLN A 268 -19.44 1.64 -7.41
C GLN A 268 -20.52 0.67 -7.92
N TYR A 269 -20.12 -0.45 -8.54
CA TYR A 269 -21.06 -1.49 -8.98
C TYR A 269 -21.90 -2.06 -7.82
N ASN A 270 -21.26 -2.32 -6.68
CA ASN A 270 -21.94 -2.92 -5.54
C ASN A 270 -22.94 -1.97 -4.89
N GLN A 271 -22.63 -0.68 -4.84
CA GLN A 271 -23.48 0.35 -4.24
C GLN A 271 -24.57 0.89 -5.16
N GLU A 272 -24.52 0.63 -6.47
CA GLU A 272 -25.47 1.18 -7.44
C GLU A 272 -26.91 0.64 -7.22
N PRO A 273 -27.88 1.50 -6.83
CA PRO A 273 -29.26 1.06 -6.62
C PRO A 273 -30.07 0.94 -7.93
N ASN A 274 -29.69 1.68 -8.98
CA ASN A 274 -30.41 1.66 -10.25
C ASN A 274 -30.04 0.40 -11.05
N LYS A 275 -31.02 -0.49 -11.28
CA LYS A 275 -30.81 -1.77 -11.97
C LYS A 275 -30.25 -1.63 -13.39
N THR A 276 -30.68 -0.63 -14.15
CA THR A 276 -30.19 -0.39 -15.51
C THR A 276 -28.73 0.05 -15.47
N ARG A 277 -28.43 1.04 -14.63
CA ARG A 277 -27.06 1.53 -14.45
C ARG A 277 -26.13 0.45 -13.90
N LYS A 278 -26.61 -0.36 -12.96
CA LYS A 278 -25.85 -1.48 -12.40
C LYS A 278 -25.46 -2.50 -13.47
N ARG A 279 -26.36 -2.84 -14.39
CA ARG A 279 -26.07 -3.73 -15.53
C ARG A 279 -25.06 -3.12 -16.51
N GLU A 280 -25.13 -1.82 -16.75
CA GLU A 280 -24.13 -1.11 -17.57
C GLU A 280 -22.75 -1.15 -16.93
N LEU A 281 -22.67 -0.84 -15.62
CA LEU A 281 -21.44 -0.90 -14.83
C LEU A 281 -20.86 -2.31 -14.82
N GLU A 282 -21.70 -3.33 -14.63
CA GLU A 282 -21.29 -4.74 -14.67
C GLU A 282 -20.63 -5.09 -16.00
N LYS A 283 -21.31 -4.77 -17.11
CA LYS A 283 -20.82 -5.09 -18.46
C LYS A 283 -19.52 -4.34 -18.77
N ALA A 284 -19.44 -3.06 -18.40
CA ALA A 284 -18.23 -2.26 -18.58
C ALA A 284 -17.07 -2.84 -17.76
N LEU A 285 -17.30 -3.16 -16.48
CA LEU A 285 -16.29 -3.74 -15.61
C LEU A 285 -15.83 -5.12 -16.09
N GLN A 286 -16.76 -5.97 -16.55
CA GLN A 286 -16.44 -7.28 -17.14
C GLN A 286 -15.55 -7.17 -18.38
N ASN A 287 -15.84 -6.20 -19.25
CA ASN A 287 -15.03 -5.94 -20.45
C ASN A 287 -13.63 -5.46 -20.07
N ASP A 288 -13.53 -4.53 -19.14
CA ASP A 288 -12.25 -3.95 -18.74
C ASP A 288 -11.37 -4.96 -17.98
N ILE A 289 -11.97 -5.76 -17.09
CA ILE A 289 -11.26 -6.88 -16.44
C ILE A 289 -10.72 -7.85 -17.51
N SER A 290 -11.54 -8.17 -18.52
CA SER A 290 -11.12 -9.08 -19.59
C SER A 290 -9.95 -8.51 -20.40
N ALA A 291 -10.03 -7.24 -20.79
CA ALA A 291 -9.01 -6.57 -21.58
C ALA A 291 -7.69 -6.41 -20.80
N HIS A 292 -7.78 -6.05 -19.52
CA HIS A 292 -6.64 -5.92 -18.61
C HIS A 292 -5.98 -7.28 -18.39
N SER A 293 -6.78 -8.29 -18.02
CA SER A 293 -6.27 -9.64 -17.76
C SER A 293 -5.63 -10.27 -18.99
N ALA A 294 -6.19 -10.07 -20.19
CA ALA A 294 -5.61 -10.55 -21.43
C ALA A 294 -4.27 -9.85 -21.74
N SER A 295 -4.16 -8.56 -21.44
CA SER A 295 -2.92 -7.81 -21.64
C SER A 295 -1.83 -8.24 -20.66
N LEU A 296 -2.17 -8.39 -19.37
CA LEU A 296 -1.29 -8.95 -18.36
C LEU A 296 -0.85 -10.38 -18.71
N ALA A 297 -1.78 -11.26 -19.14
CA ALA A 297 -1.45 -12.63 -19.53
C ALA A 297 -0.40 -12.69 -20.65
N ARG A 298 -0.49 -11.82 -21.65
CA ARG A 298 0.52 -11.72 -22.72
C ARG A 298 1.90 -11.34 -22.17
N ARG A 299 1.96 -10.36 -21.26
CA ARG A 299 3.21 -9.95 -20.60
C ARG A 299 3.79 -11.06 -19.72
N LEU A 300 2.94 -11.79 -19.00
CA LEU A 300 3.36 -12.94 -18.19
C LEU A 300 3.89 -14.10 -19.03
N ASN A 301 3.36 -14.32 -20.24
CA ASN A 301 3.91 -15.29 -21.17
C ASN A 301 5.31 -14.88 -21.65
N THR A 302 5.50 -13.60 -22.02
CA THR A 302 6.84 -13.07 -22.33
C THR A 302 7.79 -13.20 -21.14
N LEU A 303 7.34 -12.94 -19.91
CA LEU A 303 8.15 -13.16 -18.71
C LEU A 303 8.53 -14.64 -18.55
N ALA A 304 7.58 -15.55 -18.76
CA ALA A 304 7.83 -16.99 -18.66
C ALA A 304 8.92 -17.48 -19.62
N GLU A 305 8.88 -17.02 -20.88
CA GLU A 305 9.92 -17.31 -21.88
C GLU A 305 11.28 -16.77 -21.42
N ARG A 306 11.33 -15.53 -20.94
CA ARG A 306 12.58 -14.92 -20.45
C ARG A 306 13.14 -15.65 -19.22
N VAL A 307 12.28 -16.04 -18.27
CA VAL A 307 12.68 -16.84 -17.09
C VAL A 307 13.23 -18.19 -17.52
N ALA A 308 12.58 -18.89 -18.45
CA ALA A 308 13.05 -20.17 -18.96
C ALA A 308 14.42 -20.08 -19.66
N ILE A 309 14.60 -19.06 -20.52
CA ILE A 309 15.88 -18.77 -21.19
C ILE A 309 16.96 -18.46 -20.14
N PHE A 310 16.66 -17.59 -19.18
CA PHE A 310 17.61 -17.20 -18.14
C PHE A 310 18.03 -18.39 -17.27
N ASN A 311 17.09 -19.21 -16.82
CA ASN A 311 17.39 -20.41 -16.03
C ASN A 311 18.28 -21.39 -16.81
N THR A 312 18.03 -21.56 -18.12
CA THR A 312 18.87 -22.40 -18.99
C THR A 312 20.29 -21.85 -19.09
N LEU A 313 20.45 -20.55 -19.31
CA LEU A 313 21.76 -19.90 -19.38
C LEU A 313 22.53 -20.01 -18.06
N LEU A 314 21.83 -19.78 -16.95
CA LEU A 314 22.41 -19.84 -15.60
C LEU A 314 22.86 -21.28 -15.27
N ASN A 315 22.07 -22.29 -15.65
CA ASN A 315 22.42 -23.69 -15.44
C ASN A 315 23.58 -24.14 -16.35
N ASN A 316 23.59 -23.76 -17.63
CA ASN A 316 24.63 -24.19 -18.57
C ASN A 316 26.00 -23.59 -18.26
N HIS A 317 26.06 -22.35 -17.77
CA HIS A 317 27.32 -21.79 -17.28
C HIS A 317 27.83 -22.48 -16.01
N ALA A 318 26.97 -23.12 -15.23
CA ALA A 318 27.43 -23.92 -14.09
C ALA A 318 28.10 -25.22 -14.53
N ILE A 319 27.81 -25.71 -15.75
CA ILE A 319 28.31 -26.99 -16.29
C ILE A 319 29.58 -26.79 -17.16
N ALA A 320 29.67 -25.71 -17.93
CA ALA A 320 30.74 -25.51 -18.92
C ALA A 320 32.15 -25.21 -18.34
N GLU A 321 32.28 -25.08 -17.02
CA GLU A 321 33.57 -24.86 -16.33
C GLU A 321 34.03 -26.07 -15.48
N ASN A 322 33.32 -27.19 -15.55
CA ASN A 322 33.79 -28.50 -15.06
C ASN A 322 34.32 -29.33 -16.23
#